data_AF-A0A535ZKD8-F1
#
_entry.id   AF-A0A535ZKD8-F1
#
_cell.length_a   1.000
_cell.length_b   1.000
_cell.length_c   1.000
_cell.angle_alpha   90.00
_cell.angle_beta   90.00
_cell.angle_gamma   90.00
#
_symmetry.space_group_name_H-M   'P 1'
#
loop_
_entity.id
_entity.type
_entity.pdbx_description
1 polymer ?
#
loop_
_entity_poly.entity_id
_entity_poly.type
_entity_poly.pdbx_seq_one_letter_code
_entity_poly.pdbx_strand_id
1 'polypeptide(L)'
;MRVATAEELSGSRGLRMVAPDDCPSQAEYIKYFDDAVAVMQTAGALERIAYELCVDSAAENIDYLEVRWAPRLHLQNGLTVAQAIGAVLSGLGSGPIEAVAIVCAMRHHPPQENVDLARIA
;
A
#
# COMPACT_ATOMS: atom_id res chain seq x y z
N MET A 1 -7.54 13.72 -17.99
CA MET A 1 -7.30 13.01 -16.72
C MET A 1 -7.09 11.56 -17.09
N ARG A 2 -5.94 10.97 -16.75
CA ARG A 2 -5.69 9.54 -17.00
C ARG A 2 -6.57 8.75 -16.02
N VAL A 3 -7.14 7.65 -16.49
CA VAL A 3 -7.92 6.72 -15.66
C VAL A 3 -6.97 6.05 -14.65
N ALA A 4 -7.41 5.79 -13.42
CA ALA A 4 -6.57 5.13 -12.43
C ALA A 4 -6.13 3.74 -12.95
N THR A 5 -4.89 3.34 -12.67
CA THR A 5 -4.35 2.04 -13.11
C THR A 5 -5.22 0.87 -12.66
N ALA A 6 -5.87 0.98 -11.50
CA ALA A 6 -6.82 -0.02 -11.02
C ALA A 6 -8.02 -0.22 -11.97
N GLU A 7 -8.58 0.87 -12.48
CA GLU A 7 -9.72 0.88 -13.40
C GLU A 7 -9.31 0.43 -14.82
N GLU A 8 -8.11 0.83 -15.28
CA GLU A 8 -7.50 0.32 -16.52
C GLU A 8 -7.33 -1.22 -16.47
N LEU A 9 -6.89 -1.75 -15.32
CA LEU A 9 -6.59 -3.18 -15.13
C LEU A 9 -7.82 -4.04 -14.81
N SER A 10 -8.84 -3.48 -14.15
CA SER A 10 -10.07 -4.24 -13.80
C SER A 10 -10.88 -4.66 -15.03
N GLY A 11 -10.81 -3.90 -16.13
CA GLY A 11 -11.57 -4.17 -17.35
C GLY A 11 -11.05 -5.33 -18.21
N SER A 12 -9.85 -5.84 -17.96
CA SER A 12 -9.15 -6.70 -18.95
C SER A 12 -8.46 -7.96 -18.41
N ARG A 13 -8.40 -8.19 -17.08
CA ARG A 13 -7.61 -9.32 -16.51
C ARG A 13 -8.23 -10.13 -15.35
N GLY A 14 -9.51 -9.97 -15.03
CA GLY A 14 -10.11 -10.69 -13.89
C GLY A 14 -9.60 -10.25 -12.53
N LEU A 15 -8.89 -9.11 -12.49
CA LEU A 15 -8.45 -8.44 -11.27
C LEU A 15 -9.65 -7.74 -10.63
N ARG A 16 -9.87 -8.04 -9.35
CA ARG A 16 -11.02 -7.58 -8.55
C ARG A 16 -10.60 -6.40 -7.68
N MET A 17 -10.19 -5.31 -8.32
CA MET A 17 -9.74 -4.08 -7.63
C MET A 17 -10.82 -3.00 -7.48
N VAL A 18 -12.02 -3.25 -8.01
CA VAL A 18 -13.17 -2.33 -7.93
C VAL A 18 -14.30 -3.05 -7.21
N ALA A 19 -14.70 -2.52 -6.06
CA ALA A 19 -15.87 -2.99 -5.32
C ALA A 19 -17.16 -2.50 -5.98
N PRO A 20 -18.26 -3.28 -5.92
CA PRO A 20 -19.58 -2.80 -6.33
C PRO A 20 -20.06 -1.69 -5.38
N ASP A 21 -20.95 -0.83 -5.89
CA ASP A 21 -21.54 0.27 -5.12
C ASP A 21 -22.24 -0.22 -3.85
N ASP A 22 -22.94 -1.35 -3.93
CA ASP A 22 -23.61 -2.00 -2.79
C ASP A 22 -22.78 -3.18 -2.25
N CYS A 23 -21.73 -2.85 -1.49
CA CYS A 23 -20.91 -3.84 -0.83
C CYS A 23 -21.53 -4.26 0.52
N PRO A 24 -21.77 -5.56 0.77
CA PRO A 24 -22.57 -6.01 1.91
C PRO A 24 -21.91 -5.79 3.28
N SER A 25 -20.59 -5.58 3.34
CA SER A 25 -19.89 -5.20 4.57
C SER A 25 -18.49 -4.65 4.30
N GLN A 26 -17.91 -3.96 5.28
CA GLN A 26 -16.50 -3.54 5.25
C GLN A 26 -15.55 -4.73 5.06
N ALA A 27 -15.84 -5.88 5.65
CA ALA A 27 -15.01 -7.07 5.53
C ALA A 27 -14.99 -7.62 4.10
N GLU A 28 -16.12 -7.55 3.39
CA GLU A 28 -16.17 -7.90 1.95
C GLU A 28 -15.49 -6.85 1.09
N TYR A 29 -15.64 -5.56 1.42
CA TYR A 29 -15.01 -4.46 0.68
C TYR A 29 -13.48 -4.56 0.69
N ILE A 30 -12.87 -4.92 1.81
CA ILE A 30 -11.41 -4.96 1.93
C ILE A 30 -10.78 -6.07 1.06
N LYS A 31 -11.52 -7.12 0.71
CA LYS A 31 -11.00 -8.19 -0.19
C LYS A 31 -10.67 -7.69 -1.59
N TYR A 32 -11.22 -6.55 -2.01
CA TYR A 32 -10.90 -5.95 -3.31
C TYR A 32 -9.49 -5.34 -3.35
N PHE A 33 -8.78 -5.26 -2.22
CA PHE A 33 -7.37 -4.88 -2.18
C PHE A 33 -6.42 -6.07 -2.39
N ASP A 34 -6.91 -7.32 -2.38
CA ASP A 34 -6.07 -8.53 -2.38
C ASP A 34 -5.14 -8.56 -3.60
N ASP A 35 -5.65 -8.25 -4.80
CA ASP A 35 -4.86 -8.23 -6.03
C ASP A 35 -3.81 -7.12 -6.05
N ALA A 36 -4.14 -5.95 -5.50
CA ALA A 36 -3.18 -4.86 -5.35
C ALA A 36 -2.07 -5.25 -4.36
N VAL A 37 -2.44 -5.88 -3.25
CA VAL A 37 -1.48 -6.39 -2.25
C VAL A 37 -0.60 -7.49 -2.84
N ALA A 38 -1.14 -8.36 -3.69
CA ALA A 38 -0.40 -9.48 -4.30
C ALA A 38 0.79 -9.02 -5.16
N VAL A 39 0.69 -7.87 -5.83
CA VAL A 39 1.82 -7.31 -6.62
C VAL A 39 2.83 -6.55 -5.77
N MET A 40 2.49 -6.22 -4.51
CA MET A 40 3.31 -5.48 -3.56
C MET A 40 4.07 -6.38 -2.57
N GLN A 41 4.46 -7.59 -2.99
CA GLN A 41 5.10 -8.58 -2.11
C GLN A 41 6.64 -8.59 -2.18
N THR A 42 7.26 -7.65 -2.89
CA THR A 42 8.73 -7.56 -2.98
C THR A 42 9.23 -6.16 -2.61
N ALA A 43 10.46 -6.06 -2.09
CA ALA A 43 11.03 -4.77 -1.69
C ALA A 43 11.08 -3.79 -2.87
N GLY A 44 11.51 -4.24 -4.05
CA GLY A 44 11.54 -3.39 -5.25
C GLY A 44 10.16 -2.93 -5.71
N ALA A 45 9.10 -3.75 -5.52
CA ALA A 45 7.74 -3.33 -5.82
C ALA A 45 7.24 -2.25 -4.84
N LEU A 46 7.50 -2.43 -3.54
CA LEU A 46 7.15 -1.45 -2.50
C LEU A 46 7.87 -0.12 -2.71
N GLU A 47 9.17 -0.16 -2.97
CA GLU A 47 9.98 1.03 -3.26
C GLU A 47 9.47 1.77 -4.50
N ARG A 48 9.22 1.04 -5.59
CA ARG A 48 8.70 1.62 -6.83
C ARG A 48 7.34 2.29 -6.62
N ILE A 49 6.40 1.62 -5.96
CA ILE A 49 5.05 2.13 -5.77
C ILE A 49 5.03 3.34 -4.83
N ALA A 50 5.87 3.34 -3.79
CA ALA A 50 6.03 4.50 -2.92
C ALA A 50 6.59 5.71 -3.68
N TYR A 51 7.59 5.51 -4.55
CA TYR A 51 8.11 6.55 -5.42
C TYR A 51 7.05 7.07 -6.41
N GLU A 52 6.37 6.18 -7.12
CA GLU A 52 5.33 6.52 -8.10
C GLU A 52 4.17 7.29 -7.44
N LEU A 53 3.78 6.90 -6.21
CA LEU A 53 2.79 7.64 -5.43
C LEU A 53 3.20 9.09 -5.18
N CYS A 54 4.47 9.35 -4.86
CA CYS A 54 4.98 10.72 -4.70
C CYS A 54 4.96 11.50 -6.03
N VAL A 55 5.30 10.85 -7.15
CA VAL A 55 5.25 11.47 -8.48
C VAL A 55 3.82 11.86 -8.86
N ASP A 56 2.86 10.96 -8.67
CA ASP A 56 1.45 11.22 -8.96
C ASP A 56 0.89 12.32 -8.05
N SER A 57 1.21 12.28 -6.75
CA SER A 57 0.79 13.32 -5.79
C SER A 57 1.34 14.69 -6.17
N ALA A 58 2.61 14.77 -6.59
CA ALA A 58 3.21 16.02 -7.06
C ALA A 58 2.52 16.57 -8.31
N ALA A 59 2.14 15.69 -9.25
CA ALA A 59 1.40 16.07 -10.45
C ALA A 59 -0.02 16.60 -10.14
N GLU A 60 -0.58 16.21 -8.99
CA GLU A 60 -1.84 16.72 -8.45
C GLU A 60 -1.68 18.00 -7.61
N ASN A 61 -0.46 18.57 -7.54
CA ASN A 61 -0.11 19.75 -6.73
C ASN A 61 -0.21 19.51 -5.22
N ILE A 62 0.09 18.29 -4.76
CA ILE A 62 0.27 17.99 -3.33
C ILE A 62 1.69 18.37 -2.91
N ASP A 63 1.80 19.26 -1.93
CA ASP A 63 3.09 19.75 -1.42
C ASP A 63 3.70 18.81 -0.35
N TYR A 64 2.87 18.09 0.40
CA TYR A 64 3.28 17.22 1.52
C TYR A 64 2.37 15.99 1.62
N LEU A 65 2.96 14.80 1.84
CA LEU A 65 2.24 13.54 1.84
C LEU A 65 2.50 12.68 3.09
N GLU A 66 1.43 12.22 3.76
CA GLU A 66 1.51 11.20 4.82
C GLU A 66 0.93 9.86 4.35
N VAL A 67 1.82 8.92 4.01
CA VAL A 67 1.42 7.62 3.46
C VAL A 67 1.09 6.65 4.58
N ARG A 68 -0.20 6.31 4.70
CA ARG A 68 -0.71 5.33 5.67
C ARG A 68 -0.81 3.95 5.04
N TRP A 69 -0.10 2.98 5.61
CA TRP A 69 -0.09 1.63 5.06
C TRP A 69 0.26 0.59 6.13
N ALA A 70 -0.01 -0.69 5.87
CA ALA A 70 0.17 -1.78 6.82
C ALA A 70 1.28 -2.75 6.37
N PRO A 71 2.52 -2.66 6.91
CA PRO A 71 3.66 -3.46 6.46
C PRO A 71 3.44 -4.97 6.51
N ARG A 72 2.65 -5.45 7.46
CA ARG A 72 2.35 -6.87 7.64
C ARG A 72 1.57 -7.50 6.48
N LEU A 73 0.93 -6.70 5.61
CA LEU A 73 0.24 -7.21 4.42
C LEU A 73 1.22 -7.64 3.31
N HIS A 74 2.51 -7.33 3.43
CA HIS A 74 3.50 -7.46 2.35
C HIS A 74 4.59 -8.50 2.63
N LEU A 75 4.27 -9.52 3.44
CA LEU A 75 5.25 -10.50 3.94
C LEU A 75 5.17 -11.88 3.24
N GLN A 76 4.27 -12.06 2.27
CA GLN A 76 3.97 -13.39 1.70
C GLN A 76 5.14 -13.99 0.92
N ASN A 77 6.02 -13.16 0.35
CA ASN A 77 7.22 -13.61 -0.36
C ASN A 77 8.51 -13.49 0.47
N GLY A 78 8.40 -13.54 1.80
CA GLY A 78 9.54 -13.66 2.70
C GLY A 78 10.20 -12.35 3.11
N LEU A 79 9.58 -11.19 2.84
CA LEU A 79 10.01 -9.94 3.44
C LEU A 79 9.79 -9.98 4.96
N THR A 80 10.71 -9.39 5.69
CA THR A 80 10.50 -9.00 7.09
C THR A 80 9.78 -7.65 7.16
N VAL A 81 9.15 -7.36 8.31
CA VAL A 81 8.51 -6.05 8.56
C VAL A 81 9.52 -4.90 8.36
N ALA A 82 10.74 -5.04 8.88
CA ALA A 82 11.79 -4.03 8.74
C ALA A 82 12.19 -3.80 7.28
N GLN A 83 12.29 -4.86 6.48
CA GLN A 83 12.57 -4.73 5.04
C GLN A 83 11.41 -4.07 4.29
N ALA A 84 10.17 -4.39 4.63
CA ALA A 84 9.01 -3.75 4.02
C ALA A 84 8.98 -2.25 4.36
N ILE A 85 9.20 -1.88 5.62
CA ILE A 85 9.31 -0.48 6.06
C ILE A 85 10.45 0.24 5.32
N GLY A 86 11.64 -0.35 5.30
CA GLY A 86 12.81 0.23 4.63
C GLY A 86 12.57 0.46 3.13
N ALA A 87 11.93 -0.47 2.44
CA ALA A 87 11.60 -0.34 1.02
C ALA A 87 10.67 0.85 0.74
N VAL A 88 9.59 1.00 1.52
CA VAL A 88 8.67 2.14 1.38
C VAL A 88 9.39 3.46 1.69
N LEU A 89 10.17 3.52 2.77
CA LEU A 89 10.94 4.73 3.11
C LEU A 89 11.95 5.10 2.01
N SER A 90 12.60 4.12 1.36
CA SER A 90 13.48 4.36 0.21
C SER A 90 12.74 5.02 -0.95
N GLY A 91 11.56 4.50 -1.28
CA GLY A 91 10.73 5.03 -2.36
C GLY A 91 10.22 6.44 -2.08
N LEU A 92 9.68 6.67 -0.87
CA LEU A 92 9.20 7.99 -0.44
C LEU A 92 10.35 9.01 -0.41
N GLY A 93 11.51 8.65 0.13
CA GLY A 93 12.69 9.52 0.19
C GLY A 93 13.30 9.85 -1.17
N SER A 94 12.99 9.06 -2.21
CA SER A 94 13.41 9.32 -3.59
C SER A 94 12.36 10.12 -4.39
N GLY A 95 11.18 10.36 -3.81
CA GLY A 95 10.08 11.07 -4.45
C GLY A 95 10.33 12.58 -4.63
N PRO A 96 9.58 13.25 -5.52
CA PRO A 96 9.76 14.68 -5.80
C PRO A 96 9.13 15.63 -4.76
N ILE A 97 8.48 15.10 -3.72
CA ILE A 97 7.77 15.86 -2.67
C ILE A 97 8.16 15.36 -1.28
N GLU A 98 7.97 16.19 -0.26
CA GLU A 98 8.17 15.77 1.12
C GLU A 98 7.09 14.75 1.51
N ALA A 99 7.53 13.52 1.81
CA ALA A 99 6.63 12.43 2.15
C ALA A 99 7.13 11.65 3.37
N VAL A 100 6.20 11.29 4.25
CA VAL A 100 6.45 10.48 5.44
C VAL A 100 5.55 9.25 5.47
N ALA A 101 5.92 8.24 6.24
CA ALA A 101 5.14 7.01 6.40
C ALA A 101 4.50 6.92 7.78
N ILE A 102 3.24 6.50 7.82
CA ILE A 102 2.51 6.12 9.04
C ILE A 102 2.25 4.62 8.99
N VAL A 103 2.95 3.89 9.85
CA VAL A 103 2.81 2.44 9.99
C VAL A 103 1.50 2.09 10.68
N CYS A 104 0.65 1.31 9.99
CA CYS A 104 -0.67 0.92 10.46
C CYS A 104 -0.69 -0.55 10.91
N ALA A 105 -1.18 -0.76 12.13
CA ALA A 105 -1.53 -2.07 12.66
C ALA A 105 -2.97 -2.45 12.26
N MET A 106 -3.17 -3.61 11.64
CA MET A 106 -4.50 -4.05 11.24
C MET A 106 -5.23 -4.71 12.41
N ARG A 107 -6.49 -4.35 12.63
CA ARG A 107 -7.30 -4.82 13.77
C ARG A 107 -7.49 -6.34 13.81
N HIS A 108 -7.52 -7.00 12.65
CA HIS A 108 -7.74 -8.44 12.55
C HIS A 108 -6.47 -9.28 12.81
N HIS A 109 -5.29 -8.65 12.87
CA HIS A 109 -4.07 -9.35 13.29
C HIS A 109 -4.09 -9.60 14.80
N PRO A 110 -3.47 -10.71 15.27
CA PRO A 110 -3.27 -10.95 16.69
C PRO A 110 -2.64 -9.74 17.41
N PRO A 111 -3.13 -9.36 18.61
CA PRO A 111 -2.62 -8.17 19.33
C PRO A 111 -1.10 -8.17 19.54
N GLN A 112 -0.51 -9.34 19.82
CA GLN A 112 0.94 -9.46 20.01
C GLN A 112 1.73 -9.05 18.76
N GLU A 113 1.25 -9.42 17.57
CA GLU A 113 1.90 -9.04 16.32
C GLU A 113 1.86 -7.54 16.06
N ASN A 114 0.79 -6.87 16.51
CA ASN A 114 0.66 -5.42 16.42
C ASN A 114 1.57 -4.71 17.43
N VAL A 115 1.78 -5.28 18.62
CA VAL A 115 2.77 -4.80 19.58
C VAL A 115 4.18 -4.96 19.02
N ASP A 116 4.48 -6.08 18.37
CA ASP A 116 5.80 -6.32 17.77
C ASP A 116 6.05 -5.39 16.58
N LEU A 117 5.04 -5.13 15.74
CA LEU A 117 5.10 -4.11 14.69
C LEU A 117 5.45 -2.73 15.27
N ALA A 118 4.79 -2.33 16.35
CA ALA A 118 5.01 -1.03 16.99
C ALA A 118 6.41 -0.88 17.63
N ARG A 119 7.10 -1.99 17.94
CA ARG A 119 8.48 -1.97 18.45
C ARG A 119 9.52 -1.87 17.34
N ILE A 120 9.17 -2.33 16.12
CA ILE A 120 10.06 -2.33 14.95
C ILE A 120 10.03 -0.98 14.25
N ALA A 121 8.85 -0.36 14.17
CA ALA A 121 8.63 0.96 13.59
C ALA A 121 9.23 2.07 14.46
#